data_AF-A0A9P6XU13-F1
#
_entry.id   AF-A0A9P6XU13-F1
#
_cell.length_a   1.000
_cell.length_b   1.000
_cell.length_c   1.000
_cell.angle_alpha   90.00
_cell.angle_beta   90.00
_cell.angle_gamma   90.00
#
_symmetry.space_group_name_H-M   'P 1'
#
loop_
_entity.id
_entity.type
_entity.pdbx_description
1 polymer ?
#
loop_
_entity_poly.entity_id
_entity_poly.type
_entity_poly.pdbx_seq_one_letter_code
_entity_poly.pdbx_strand_id
1 'polypeptide(L)'
;MTADWCVSCKANERAVLSRPEFKDLLKRTNAVYMRGAYTHVDPQITSFLEEHKAVGVPLYVVYGPGAPPTVLPTLLTQAEVEEALLRTAR
;
A
#
# COMPACT_ATOMS: atom_id res chain seq x y z
N MET A 1 -5.09 -0.48 -1.00
CA MET A 1 -6.54 -0.64 -0.82
C MET A 1 -6.86 -0.81 0.65
N THR A 2 -7.86 -0.09 1.16
CA THR A 2 -8.26 -0.07 2.58
C THR A 2 -9.78 -0.14 2.71
N ALA A 3 -10.31 -0.37 3.92
CA ALA A 3 -11.74 -0.24 4.23
C ALA A 3 -11.95 0.10 5.70
N ASP A 4 -13.07 0.73 6.04
CA ASP A 4 -13.38 1.13 7.42
C ASP A 4 -13.65 -0.07 8.35
N TRP A 5 -14.11 -1.19 7.81
CA TRP A 5 -14.32 -2.43 8.54
C TRP A 5 -13.04 -3.28 8.69
N CYS A 6 -11.93 -2.87 8.07
CA CYS A 6 -10.69 -3.64 8.04
C CYS A 6 -9.78 -3.29 9.22
N VAL A 7 -9.70 -4.20 10.20
CA VAL A 7 -8.88 -4.02 11.41
C VAL A 7 -7.39 -3.93 11.07
N SER A 8 -6.87 -4.80 10.21
CA SER A 8 -5.46 -4.78 9.79
C SER A 8 -5.09 -3.50 9.05
N CYS A 9 -6.02 -2.93 8.28
CA CYS A 9 -5.83 -1.65 7.61
C CYS A 9 -5.62 -0.52 8.61
N LYS A 10 -6.47 -0.44 9.65
CA LYS A 10 -6.34 0.54 10.74
C LYS A 10 -5.06 0.35 11.54
N ALA A 11 -4.64 -0.91 11.77
CA ALA A 11 -3.38 -1.21 12.42
C ALA A 11 -2.18 -0.67 11.62
N ASN A 12 -2.13 -0.94 10.31
CA ASN A 12 -1.07 -0.44 9.42
C ASN A 12 -1.07 1.08 9.31
N GLU A 13 -2.26 1.70 9.26
CA GLU A 13 -2.36 3.15 9.23
C GLU A 13 -1.77 3.78 10.49
N ARG A 14 -2.12 3.26 11.68
CA ARG A 14 -1.57 3.74 12.95
C ARG A 14 -0.07 3.44 13.11
N ALA A 15 0.38 2.27 12.69
CA ALA A 15 1.75 1.81 12.93
C ALA A 15 2.75 2.38 11.92
N VAL A 16 2.34 2.57 10.66
CA VAL A 16 3.23 2.82 9.51
C VAL A 16 2.77 4.03 8.70
N LEU A 17 1.58 3.98 8.08
CA LEU A 17 1.21 4.89 6.98
C LEU A 17 0.86 6.32 7.43
N SER A 18 0.45 6.51 8.69
CA SER A 18 0.18 7.85 9.26
C SER A 18 1.42 8.49 9.88
N ARG A 19 2.53 7.74 10.00
CA ARG A 19 3.72 8.18 10.72
C ARG A 19 4.54 9.21 9.92
N PRO A 20 5.22 10.16 10.58
CA PRO A 20 6.09 11.14 9.91
C PRO A 20 7.15 10.48 9.03
N GLU A 21 7.74 9.38 9.48
CA GLU A 21 8.80 8.63 8.80
C GLU A 21 8.34 8.14 7.42
N PHE A 22 7.08 7.70 7.29
CA PHE A 22 6.52 7.29 6.01
C PHE A 22 6.34 8.49 5.06
N LYS A 23 5.89 9.64 5.58
CA LYS A 23 5.75 10.87 4.76
C LYS A 23 7.10 11.36 4.26
N ASP A 24 8.14 11.29 5.08
CA ASP A 24 9.47 11.71 4.68
C ASP A 24 10.13 10.71 3.73
N LEU A 25 9.86 9.42 3.90
CA LEU A 25 10.25 8.38 2.94
C LEU A 25 9.66 8.65 1.55
N LEU A 26 8.36 8.95 1.45
CA LEU A 26 7.73 9.29 0.16
C LEU A 26 8.41 10.47 -0.53
N LYS A 27 8.77 11.53 0.22
CA LYS A 27 9.51 12.67 -0.33
C LYS A 27 10.90 12.27 -0.82
N ARG A 28 11.63 11.49 -0.01
CA ARG A 28 12.99 11.02 -0.32
C ARG A 28 13.04 10.16 -1.59
N THR A 29 12.01 9.37 -1.83
CA THR A 29 11.92 8.47 -3.00
C THR A 29 11.10 9.04 -4.15
N ASN A 30 10.63 10.28 -4.03
CA ASN A 30 9.70 10.91 -4.98
C ASN A 30 8.48 10.03 -5.30
N ALA A 31 7.99 9.30 -4.30
CA ALA A 31 6.87 8.39 -4.43
C ALA A 31 5.53 9.05 -4.08
N VAL A 32 4.47 8.62 -4.76
CA VAL A 32 3.10 9.08 -4.50
C VAL A 32 2.33 7.98 -3.77
N TYR A 33 1.77 8.30 -2.61
CA TYR A 33 0.89 7.40 -1.88
C TYR A 33 -0.55 7.52 -2.39
N MET A 34 -1.06 6.45 -3.00
CA MET A 34 -2.43 6.37 -3.48
C MET A 34 -3.28 5.47 -2.57
N ARG A 35 -4.53 5.89 -2.30
CA ARG A 35 -5.45 5.17 -1.43
C ARG A 35 -6.79 4.95 -2.12
N GLY A 36 -7.16 3.69 -2.35
CA GLY A 36 -8.51 3.28 -2.72
C GLY A 36 -9.28 2.76 -1.51
N ALA A 37 -10.49 3.29 -1.28
CA ALA A 37 -11.37 2.96 -0.18
C ALA A 37 -12.45 1.97 -0.64
N TYR A 38 -12.40 0.76 -0.11
CA TYR A 38 -13.30 -0.37 -0.40
C TYR A 38 -14.26 -0.64 0.77
N THR A 39 -14.67 0.42 1.48
CA THR A 39 -15.69 0.30 2.54
C THR A 39 -17.01 -0.20 1.96
N HIS A 40 -17.36 0.30 0.78
CA HIS A 40 -18.46 -0.18 -0.04
C HIS A 40 -17.87 -0.81 -1.30
N VAL A 41 -18.58 -1.81 -1.86
CA VAL A 41 -18.15 -2.47 -3.09
C VAL A 41 -18.08 -1.45 -4.22
N ASP A 42 -16.88 -1.35 -4.81
CA ASP A 42 -16.58 -0.50 -5.96
C ASP A 42 -16.03 -1.40 -7.08
N PRO A 43 -16.66 -1.43 -8.28
CA PRO A 43 -16.24 -2.33 -9.36
C PRO A 43 -14.79 -2.12 -9.82
N GLN A 44 -14.28 -0.89 -9.82
CA GLN A 44 -12.90 -0.62 -10.25
C GLN A 44 -11.90 -1.16 -9.22
N ILE A 45 -12.19 -0.98 -7.93
CA ILE A 45 -11.36 -1.56 -6.87
C ILE A 45 -11.48 -3.08 -6.87
N THR A 46 -12.66 -3.65 -7.12
CA THR A 46 -12.84 -5.11 -7.26
C THR A 46 -11.94 -5.66 -8.36
N SER A 47 -11.97 -5.06 -9.55
CA SER A 47 -11.09 -5.48 -10.66
C SER A 47 -9.60 -5.37 -10.28
N PHE A 48 -9.20 -4.28 -9.61
CA PHE A 48 -7.83 -4.13 -9.13
C PHE A 48 -7.42 -5.23 -8.12
N LEU A 49 -8.31 -5.59 -7.20
CA LEU A 49 -8.08 -6.67 -6.25
C LEU A 49 -7.95 -8.02 -6.97
N GLU A 50 -8.83 -8.31 -7.93
CA GLU A 50 -8.82 -9.53 -8.74
C GLU A 50 -7.53 -9.67 -9.57
N GLU A 51 -7.07 -8.58 -10.20
CA GLU A 51 -5.79 -8.54 -10.93
C GLU A 51 -4.61 -8.96 -10.06
N HIS A 52 -4.65 -8.60 -8.78
CA HIS A 52 -3.62 -8.96 -7.79
C HIS A 52 -3.95 -10.25 -7.03
N LYS A 53 -5.00 -10.98 -7.44
CA LYS A 53 -5.50 -12.22 -6.80
C LYS A 53 -5.80 -12.03 -5.31
N ALA A 54 -6.14 -10.81 -4.91
CA ALA A 54 -6.47 -10.45 -3.55
C ALA A 54 -7.96 -10.72 -3.30
N VAL A 55 -8.27 -11.48 -2.26
CA VAL A 55 -9.65 -11.77 -1.85
C VAL A 55 -10.33 -10.60 -1.10
N GLY A 56 -9.58 -9.53 -0.82
CA GLY A 56 -10.06 -8.37 -0.07
C GLY A 56 -8.94 -7.43 0.35
N VAL A 57 -9.21 -6.61 1.36
CA VAL A 57 -8.27 -5.63 1.92
C VAL A 57 -7.65 -6.12 3.25
N PRO A 58 -6.45 -5.65 3.63
CA PRO A 58 -5.61 -4.69 2.91
C PRO A 58 -4.86 -5.33 1.73
N LEU A 59 -4.66 -4.52 0.69
CA LEU A 59 -3.71 -4.80 -0.39
C LEU A 59 -2.81 -3.58 -0.56
N TYR A 60 -1.49 -3.79 -0.51
CA TYR A 60 -0.50 -2.75 -0.78
C TYR A 60 0.39 -3.20 -1.92
N VAL A 61 0.56 -2.31 -2.90
CA VAL A 61 1.36 -2.57 -4.10
C VAL A 61 2.26 -1.37 -4.32
N VAL A 62 3.55 -1.62 -4.55
CA VAL A 62 4.54 -0.60 -4.90
C VAL A 62 4.87 -0.74 -6.38
N TYR A 63 4.77 0.38 -7.10
CA TYR A 63 5.12 0.49 -8.51
C TYR A 63 6.41 1.32 -8.65
N GLY A 64 7.29 0.92 -9.56
CA GLY A 64 8.51 1.64 -9.92
C GLY A 64 8.70 1.69 -11.44
N PRO A 65 9.46 2.66 -11.96
CA PRO A 65 9.77 2.75 -13.39
C PRO A 65 10.50 1.49 -13.86
N GLY A 66 9.99 0.84 -14.92
CA GLY A 66 10.65 -0.31 -15.54
C GLY A 66 10.70 -1.59 -14.69
N ALA A 67 10.09 -1.62 -13.51
CA ALA A 67 10.06 -2.77 -12.62
C ALA A 67 8.63 -3.35 -12.48
N PRO A 68 8.48 -4.68 -12.36
CA PRO A 68 7.19 -5.27 -12.01
C PRO A 68 6.69 -4.76 -10.65
N PRO A 69 5.36 -4.64 -10.45
CA PRO A 69 4.80 -4.24 -9.17
C PRO A 69 5.16 -5.22 -8.07
N THR A 70 5.47 -4.69 -6.88
CA THR A 70 5.76 -5.49 -5.69
C THR A 70 4.57 -5.45 -4.74
N VAL A 71 3.96 -6.60 -4.47
CA VAL A 71 2.92 -6.74 -3.45
C VAL A 71 3.58 -6.85 -2.07
N LEU A 72 3.13 -6.06 -1.11
CA LEU A 72 3.62 -6.11 0.27
C LEU A 72 2.75 -7.03 1.15
N PRO A 73 3.28 -7.50 2.29
CA PRO A 73 2.50 -8.27 3.26
C PRO A 73 1.28 -7.51 3.81
N THR A 74 0.30 -8.26 4.31
CA THR A 74 -0.94 -7.75 4.90
C THR A 74 -0.69 -6.84 6.11
N LEU A 75 0.30 -7.16 6.93
CA LEU A 75 0.77 -6.33 8.04
C LEU A 75 2.08 -5.68 7.64
N LEU A 76 2.14 -4.37 7.75
CA LEU A 76 3.31 -3.60 7.35
C LEU A 76 4.21 -3.34 8.54
N THR A 77 5.51 -3.40 8.30
CA THR A 77 6.53 -2.74 9.10
C THR A 77 7.11 -1.54 8.36
N GLN A 78 7.71 -0.60 9.09
CA GLN A 78 8.41 0.52 8.43
C GLN A 78 9.57 0.04 7.57
N ALA A 79 10.31 -0.98 8.03
CA ALA A 79 11.45 -1.52 7.31
C ALA A 79 11.05 -2.09 5.94
N GLU A 80 9.96 -2.86 5.88
CA GLU A 80 9.48 -3.45 4.62
C GLU A 80 9.05 -2.38 3.61
N VAL A 81 8.37 -1.33 4.08
CA VAL A 81 7.92 -0.23 3.21
C VAL A 81 9.11 0.61 2.73
N GLU A 82 10.07 0.90 3.59
CA GLU A 82 11.31 1.60 3.23
C GLU A 82 12.11 0.80 2.21
N GLU A 83 12.34 -0.48 2.46
CA GLU A 83 13.07 -1.34 1.54
C GLU A 83 12.39 -1.40 0.16
N ALA A 84 11.07 -1.58 0.14
CA ALA A 84 10.31 -1.63 -1.11
C ALA A 84 10.43 -0.33 -1.93
N LEU A 85 10.25 0.83 -1.29
CA LEU A 85 10.32 2.13 -1.98
C LEU A 85 11.75 2.48 -2.42
N LEU A 86 12.77 2.11 -1.65
CA LEU A 86 14.17 2.35 -2.02
C LEU A 86 14.63 1.46 -3.18
N ARG A 87 14.11 0.24 -3.30
CA ARG A 87 14.40 -0.64 -4.44
C ARG A 87 13.77 -0.12 -5.73
N THR A 88 12.58 0.46 -5.66
CA THR A 88 11.81 0.89 -6.84
C THR A 88 12.11 2.30 -7.30
N ALA A 89 12.75 3.15 -6.48
CA ALA A 89 13.10 4.53 -6.84
C ALA A 89 14.34 4.68 -7.73
N ARG A 90 14.96 3.57 -8.17
CA ARG A 90 16.20 3.54 -8.94
C ARG A 90 15.97 3.42 -10.44
#